data_AF-F9SMP0-F1
#
_entry.id   AF-F9SMP0-F1
#
_cell.length_a   1.000
_cell.length_b   1.000
_cell.length_c   1.000
_cell.angle_alpha   90.00
_cell.angle_beta   90.00
_cell.angle_gamma   90.00
#
_symmetry.space_group_name_H-M   'P 1'
#
loop_
_entity.id
_entity.type
_entity.pdbx_description
1 polymer ?
#
loop_
_entity_poly.entity_id
_entity_poly.type
_entity_poly.pdbx_seq_one_letter_code
_entity_poly.pdbx_strand_id
1 'polypeptide(L)' 'MTDVIDHASGTETQFTKVALANQLLRSSQNAEKESALDCEECGEPIQEARRKASKGCQFCIDCQSLLERR' A
#
# COMPACT_ATOMS: atom_id res chain seq x y z
N MET A 1 -33.73 11.78 -18.78
CA MET A 1 -33.98 10.33 -18.71
C MET A 1 -32.61 9.69 -18.61
N THR A 2 -32.23 9.21 -17.44
CA THR A 2 -31.00 8.42 -17.24
C THR A 2 -31.19 7.13 -18.02
N ASP A 3 -30.37 6.95 -19.04
CA ASP A 3 -30.38 5.74 -19.85
C ASP A 3 -29.48 4.67 -19.21
N VAL A 4 -29.54 3.44 -19.71
CA VAL A 4 -28.71 2.32 -19.23
C VAL A 4 -27.21 2.65 -19.24
N ILE A 5 -26.76 3.51 -20.15
CA ILE A 5 -25.37 4.00 -20.21
C ILE A 5 -25.02 4.89 -19.02
N ASP A 6 -25.92 5.81 -18.66
CA ASP A 6 -25.72 6.76 -17.55
C ASP A 6 -25.68 6.02 -16.20
N HIS A 7 -26.49 4.94 -16.06
CA HIS A 7 -26.42 4.06 -14.90
C HIS A 7 -25.11 3.25 -14.85
N ALA A 8 -24.70 2.64 -15.96
CA ALA A 8 -23.47 1.84 -16.02
C ALA A 8 -22.24 2.66 -15.62
N SER A 9 -22.07 3.84 -16.21
CA SER A 9 -20.95 4.75 -15.88
C SER A 9 -20.99 5.22 -14.42
N GLY A 10 -22.18 5.41 -13.85
CA GLY A 10 -22.36 5.68 -12.44
C GLY A 10 -21.82 4.57 -11.53
N THR A 11 -22.11 3.32 -11.87
CA THR A 11 -21.64 2.16 -11.09
C THR A 11 -20.13 1.98 -11.18
N GLU A 12 -19.54 2.08 -12.37
CA GLU A 12 -18.09 2.00 -12.58
C GLU A 12 -17.36 3.06 -11.75
N THR A 13 -17.86 4.31 -11.79
CA THR A 13 -17.32 5.42 -11.00
C THR A 13 -17.37 5.12 -9.50
N GLN A 14 -18.46 4.52 -9.01
CA GLN A 14 -18.58 4.14 -7.60
C GLN A 14 -17.55 3.07 -7.23
N PHE A 15 -17.38 2.03 -8.04
CA PHE A 15 -16.39 0.97 -7.81
C PHE A 15 -14.97 1.54 -7.80
N THR A 16 -14.62 2.41 -8.74
CA THR A 16 -13.30 3.06 -8.79
C THR A 16 -13.05 3.90 -7.54
N LYS A 17 -14.03 4.70 -7.10
CA LYS A 17 -13.91 5.53 -5.89
C LYS A 17 -13.67 4.68 -4.64
N VAL A 18 -14.38 3.57 -4.50
CA VAL A 18 -14.22 2.65 -3.36
C VAL A 18 -12.84 1.98 -3.39
N ALA A 19 -12.38 1.52 -4.56
CA ALA A 19 -11.05 0.94 -4.70
C ALA A 19 -9.94 1.93 -4.31
N LEU A 20 -10.03 3.18 -4.78
CA LEU A 20 -9.08 4.23 -4.43
C LEU A 20 -9.10 4.53 -2.93
N ALA A 21 -10.29 4.66 -2.33
CA ALA A 21 -10.43 4.90 -0.90
C ALA A 21 -9.78 3.78 -0.07
N ASN A 22 -10.01 2.51 -0.43
CA ASN A 22 -9.38 1.38 0.25
C ASN A 22 -7.85 1.37 0.11
N GLN A 23 -7.34 1.68 -1.08
CA GLN A 23 -5.89 1.78 -1.30
C GLN A 23 -5.26 2.87 -0.43
N LEU A 24 -5.88 4.06 -0.36
CA LEU A 24 -5.41 5.16 0.48
C LEU A 24 -5.43 4.79 1.96
N LEU A 25 -6.52 4.20 2.45
CA LEU A 25 -6.62 3.74 3.85
C LEU A 25 -5.52 2.73 4.19
N ARG A 26 -5.19 1.81 3.28
CA ARG A 26 -4.13 0.82 3.48
C ARG A 26 -2.74 1.47 3.53
N SER A 27 -2.48 2.45 2.67
CA SER A 27 -1.23 3.21 2.66
C SER A 27 -1.08 4.09 3.90
N SER A 28 -2.13 4.79 4.32
CA SER A 28 -2.13 5.64 5.52
C SER A 28 -1.90 4.85 6.80
N GLN A 29 -2.53 3.68 6.97
CA GLN A 29 -2.32 2.81 8.14
C GLN A 29 -0.87 2.33 8.29
N ASN A 30 -0.14 2.16 7.18
CA ASN A 30 1.29 1.84 7.24
C ASN A 30 2.13 3.08 7.55
N ALA A 31 1.72 4.26 7.09
CA ALA A 31 2.45 5.50 7.32
C ALA A 31 2.47 5.96 8.78
N GLU A 32 1.49 5.55 9.59
CA GLU A 32 1.42 5.84 11.02
C GLU A 32 2.29 4.92 11.88
N LYS A 33 2.72 3.77 11.34
CA LYS A 33 3.63 2.86 12.06
C LYS A 33 5.07 3.32 11.93
N GLU A 34 5.80 3.19 13.03
CA GLU A 34 7.26 3.33 13.01
C GLU A 34 7.90 2.23 12.17
N SER A 35 8.88 2.60 11.35
CA SER A 35 9.63 1.62 10.56
C SER A 35 10.56 0.83 11.48
N ALA A 36 10.61 -0.49 11.30
CA ALA A 36 11.51 -1.35 12.06
C ALA A 36 12.98 -0.96 11.82
N LEU A 37 13.82 -1.17 12.82
CA LEU A 37 15.26 -0.93 12.74
C LEU A 37 15.96 -2.10 12.04
N ASP A 38 15.44 -3.31 12.26
CA ASP A 38 16.01 -4.58 11.82
C ASP A 38 14.93 -5.34 11.04
N CYS A 39 15.34 -6.05 9.99
CA CYS A 39 14.43 -6.84 9.17
C CYS A 39 13.88 -8.05 9.95
N GLU A 40 12.55 -8.22 10.00
CA GLU A 40 11.94 -9.36 10.70
C GLU A 40 12.26 -10.73 10.06
N GLU A 41 12.68 -10.77 8.80
CA GLU A 41 12.97 -12.04 8.08
C GLU A 41 14.45 -12.43 8.15
N CYS A 42 15.35 -11.52 7.78
CA CYS A 42 16.79 -11.80 7.73
C CYS A 42 17.59 -11.27 8.93
N GLY A 43 16.99 -10.40 9.75
CA GLY A 43 17.68 -9.77 10.89
C GLY A 43 18.67 -8.66 10.51
N GLU A 44 18.79 -8.29 9.24
CA GLU A 44 19.69 -7.21 8.81
C GLU A 44 19.13 -5.82 9.11
N PRO A 45 19.99 -4.83 9.43
CA PRO A 45 19.54 -3.48 9.71
C PRO A 45 18.90 -2.83 8.47
N ILE A 46 17.69 -2.27 8.64
CA ILE A 46 16.98 -1.58 7.58
C ILE A 46 17.62 -0.20 7.37
N GLN A 47 18.10 0.03 6.15
CA GLN A 47 18.72 1.30 5.75
C GLN A 47 17.78 2.49 6.00
N GLU A 48 18.32 3.58 6.53
CA GLU A 48 17.54 4.80 6.81
C GLU A 48 16.85 5.38 5.58
N ALA A 49 17.48 5.28 4.40
CA ALA A 49 16.89 5.69 3.13
C ALA A 49 15.53 5.02 2.89
N ARG A 50 15.41 3.74 3.26
CA ARG A 50 14.18 2.97 3.12
C ARG A 50 13.16 3.31 4.18
N ARG A 51 13.58 3.53 5.43
CA ARG A 51 12.69 4.01 6.50
C ARG A 51 12.09 5.37 6.18
N LYS A 52 12.83 6.25 5.49
CA LYS A 52 12.35 7.55 5.02
C LYS A 52 11.41 7.44 3.81
N ALA A 53 11.72 6.55 2.86
CA ALA A 53 10.90 6.35 1.66
C ALA A 53 9.59 5.61 1.95
N SER A 54 9.59 4.66 2.88
CA SER A 54 8.43 3.87 3.28
C SER A 54 8.32 3.85 4.80
N LYS A 55 7.50 4.76 5.32
CA LYS A 55 7.12 4.77 6.74
C LYS A 55 6.36 3.48 7.09
N GLY A 56 6.75 2.84 8.19
CA GLY A 56 6.19 1.56 8.63
C GLY A 56 6.83 0.32 8.02
N CYS A 57 7.95 0.44 7.32
CA CYS A 57 8.62 -0.71 6.70
C CYS A 57 9.16 -1.70 7.76
N GLN A 58 8.82 -2.99 7.64
CA GLN A 58 9.21 -4.05 8.61
C GLN A 58 10.28 -5.04 8.09
N PHE A 59 10.44 -5.13 6.77
CA PHE A 59 11.40 -6.04 6.12
C PHE A 59 12.56 -5.24 5.52
N CYS A 60 13.64 -5.85 5.03
CA CYS A 60 14.65 -5.19 4.19
C CYS A 60 14.19 -5.12 2.71
N ILE A 61 14.91 -4.39 1.84
CA ILE A 61 14.51 -4.22 0.43
C ILE A 61 14.53 -5.54 -0.34
N ASP A 62 15.46 -6.42 0.01
CA ASP A 62 15.62 -7.73 -0.62
C ASP A 62 14.45 -8.65 -0.25
N CYS A 63 14.22 -8.85 1.06
CA CYS A 63 13.08 -9.62 1.58
C CYS A 63 11.73 -9.09 1.09
N GLN A 64 11.52 -7.77 1.08
CA GLN A 64 10.28 -7.20 0.54
C GLN A 64 10.13 -7.48 -0.96
N SER A 65 11.21 -7.34 -1.74
CA SER A 65 11.16 -7.65 -3.18
C SER A 65 10.85 -9.12 -3.43
N LEU A 66 11.33 -10.02 -2.57
CA LEU A 66 11.00 -11.45 -2.64
C LEU A 66 9.53 -11.71 -2.29
N LEU A 67 8.99 -11.03 -1.26
CA LEU A 67 7.58 -11.12 -0.86
C LEU A 67 6.63 -10.59 -1.94
N GLU A 68 6.96 -9.49 -2.61
CA GLU A 68 6.13 -8.88 -3.66
C GLU A 68 6.16 -9.66 -4.99
N ARG A 69 7.22 -10.44 -5.23
CA ARG A 69 7.34 -11.30 -6.42
C ARG A 69 6.63 -12.64 -6.27
N ARG A 70 6.13 -12.98 -5.09
CA ARG A 70 5.39 -14.21 -4.81
C ARG A 70 3.90 -13.99 -5.04
#